data_AF-A0AAV4VYD6-F1
#
_entry.id   AF-A0AAV4VYD6-F1
#
_cell.length_a   1.000
_cell.length_b   1.000
_cell.length_c   1.000
_cell.angle_alpha   90.00
_cell.angle_beta   90.00
_cell.angle_gamma   90.00
#
_symmetry.space_group_name_H-M   'P 1'
#
loop_
_entity.id
_entity.type
_entity.pdbx_description
1 polymer ?
#
loop_
_entity_poly.entity_id
_entity_poly.type
_entity_poly.pdbx_seq_one_letter_code
_entity_poly.pdbx_strand_id
1 'polypeptide(L)'
;MAGMTSVVRLLERHKKELSETVSAKLIQNLESVGLLSAEDKRLLDEAESPAKCAEGLISIISRKGYPGFQDLCLSLETICPHLLTKFALDIAGSAELDNGSTNNLKLGLQLALKERDSVLRENAAAVQQRESALRQYSEMKHERDRAIANLESLSPKLSRYTAFCLFSNPIVEIQSSNEKKMFILFYTSYVQT
;
A
#
# COMPACT_ATOMS: atom_id res chain seq x y z
N MET A 1 24.75 -24.13 -12.61
CA MET A 1 26.07 -23.56 -12.28
C MET A 1 26.00 -22.49 -11.18
N ALA A 2 25.04 -21.55 -11.19
CA ALA A 2 24.94 -20.49 -10.17
C ALA A 2 24.77 -20.99 -8.71
N GLY A 3 24.03 -22.09 -8.50
CA GLY A 3 23.83 -22.67 -7.17
C GLY A 3 25.12 -23.16 -6.50
N MET A 4 26.05 -23.74 -7.26
CA MET A 4 27.27 -24.29 -6.66
C MET A 4 28.22 -23.19 -6.18
N THR A 5 28.32 -22.09 -6.92
CA THR A 5 29.12 -20.93 -6.51
C THR A 5 28.63 -20.32 -5.20
N SER A 6 27.31 -20.38 -4.94
CA SER A 6 26.73 -19.94 -3.66
C SER A 6 27.11 -20.85 -2.50
N VAL A 7 27.09 -22.17 -2.72
CA VAL A 7 27.48 -23.18 -1.73
C VAL A 7 28.95 -23.06 -1.36
N VAL A 8 29.84 -22.89 -2.34
CA VAL A 8 31.28 -22.73 -2.09
C VAL A 8 31.56 -21.47 -1.27
N ARG A 9 30.91 -20.35 -1.60
CA ARG A 9 31.02 -19.10 -0.83
C ARG A 9 30.50 -19.23 0.60
N LEU A 10 29.43 -19.99 0.80
CA LEU A 10 28.89 -20.27 2.13
C LEU A 10 29.92 -21.04 2.98
N LEU A 11 30.50 -22.11 2.42
CA LEU A 11 31.51 -22.89 3.11
C LEU A 11 32.78 -22.07 3.40
N GLU A 12 33.23 -21.23 2.46
CA GLU A 12 34.37 -20.34 2.67
C GLU A 12 34.15 -19.35 3.83
N ARG A 13 32.93 -18.83 3.99
CA ARG A 13 32.59 -17.89 5.06
C ARG A 13 32.68 -18.54 6.44
N HIS A 14 32.25 -19.80 6.53
CA HIS A 14 32.22 -20.54 7.78
C HIS A 14 33.43 -21.45 8.02
N LYS A 15 34.46 -21.42 7.15
CA LYS A 15 35.67 -22.25 7.30
C LYS A 15 36.41 -22.04 8.62
N LYS A 16 36.28 -20.86 9.23
CA LYS A 16 36.88 -20.53 10.54
C LYS A 16 36.16 -21.20 11.72
N GLU A 17 34.95 -21.67 11.53
CA GLU A 17 34.16 -22.34 12.57
C GLU A 17 34.45 -23.84 12.66
N LEU A 18 35.15 -24.39 11.65
CA LEU A 18 35.63 -25.76 11.65
C LEU A 18 36.87 -25.84 12.55
N SER A 19 36.63 -26.07 13.84
CA SER A 19 37.69 -26.40 14.81
C SER A 19 38.36 -27.73 14.45
N GLU A 20 39.61 -27.91 14.86
CA GLU A 20 40.41 -29.13 14.57
C GLU A 20 39.70 -30.43 14.97
N THR A 21 39.02 -30.43 16.11
CA THR A 21 38.26 -31.59 16.61
C THR A 21 37.01 -31.89 15.79
N VAL A 22 36.35 -30.85 15.25
CA VAL A 22 35.19 -30.99 14.37
C VAL A 22 35.65 -31.48 13.00
N SER A 23 36.73 -30.95 12.46
CA SER A 23 37.30 -31.38 11.17
C SER A 23 37.70 -32.85 11.17
N ALA A 24 38.39 -33.32 12.21
CA ALA A 24 38.79 -34.73 12.33
C ALA A 24 37.58 -35.69 12.35
N LYS A 25 36.55 -35.37 13.16
CA LYS A 25 35.31 -36.16 13.22
C LYS A 25 34.53 -36.11 11.90
N LEU A 26 34.54 -34.94 11.25
CA LEU A 26 33.87 -34.73 9.97
C LEU A 26 34.52 -35.55 8.87
N ILE A 27 35.85 -35.57 8.79
CA ILE A 27 36.58 -36.40 7.83
C ILE A 27 36.28 -37.88 8.04
N GLN A 28 36.30 -38.35 9.29
CA GLN A 28 36.00 -39.74 9.62
C GLN A 28 34.56 -40.15 9.21
N ASN A 29 33.58 -39.28 9.46
CA ASN A 29 32.20 -39.55 9.03
C ASN A 29 32.05 -39.49 7.51
N LEU A 30 32.68 -38.52 6.85
CA LEU A 30 32.62 -38.39 5.39
C LEU A 30 33.29 -39.54 4.65
N GLU A 31 34.33 -40.16 5.24
CA GLU A 31 34.90 -41.42 4.76
C GLU A 31 33.89 -42.57 4.91
N SER A 32 33.23 -42.68 6.07
CA SER A 32 32.23 -43.72 6.31
C SER A 32 31.01 -43.63 5.37
N VAL A 33 30.68 -42.42 4.93
CA VAL A 33 29.61 -42.12 3.96
C VAL A 33 30.09 -42.33 2.50
N GLY A 34 31.38 -42.54 2.27
CA GLY A 34 31.96 -42.71 0.93
C GLY A 34 32.14 -41.39 0.16
N LEU A 35 31.99 -40.24 0.83
CA LEU A 35 32.22 -38.94 0.23
C LEU A 35 33.72 -38.61 0.13
N LEU A 36 34.57 -39.17 0.98
CA LEU A 36 36.01 -39.01 0.85
C LEU A 36 36.64 -40.31 0.38
N SER A 37 37.44 -40.25 -0.68
CA SER A 37 38.33 -41.36 -1.03
C SER A 37 39.42 -41.48 0.04
N ALA A 38 40.00 -42.67 0.20
CA ALA A 38 41.16 -42.87 1.07
C ALA A 38 42.31 -41.90 0.74
N GLU A 39 42.43 -41.51 -0.54
CA GLU A 39 43.44 -40.53 -0.99
C GLU A 39 43.08 -39.10 -0.58
N ASP A 40 41.81 -38.71 -0.71
CA ASP A 40 41.35 -37.38 -0.30
C ASP A 40 41.54 -37.19 1.22
N LYS A 41 41.34 -38.25 2.00
CA LYS A 41 41.59 -38.26 3.45
C LYS A 41 43.06 -38.03 3.78
N ARG A 42 43.99 -38.71 3.10
CA ARG A 42 45.44 -38.53 3.34
C ARG A 42 45.87 -37.09 3.09
N LEU A 43 45.35 -36.46 2.05
CA LEU A 43 45.60 -35.04 1.74
C LEU A 43 45.03 -34.09 2.81
N LEU A 44 43.91 -34.45 3.43
CA LEU A 44 43.29 -33.67 4.50
C LEU A 44 43.94 -33.89 5.88
N ASP A 45 44.45 -35.11 6.14
CA ASP A 45 45.17 -35.48 7.36
C ASP A 45 46.62 -34.93 7.36
N GLU A 46 47.25 -34.79 6.19
CA GLU A 46 48.55 -34.12 6.01
C GLU A 46 48.47 -32.59 6.14
N ALA A 47 47.27 -32.02 6.26
CA ALA A 47 47.10 -30.58 6.38
C ALA A 47 47.58 -30.09 7.77
N GLU A 48 48.66 -29.32 7.80
CA GLU A 48 49.25 -28.71 9.01
C GLU A 48 48.30 -27.79 9.81
N SER A 49 47.14 -27.42 9.25
CA SER A 49 46.21 -26.52 9.93
C SER A 49 44.74 -26.80 9.59
N PRO A 50 43.81 -26.56 10.54
CA PRO A 50 42.37 -26.77 10.32
C PRO A 50 41.81 -25.89 9.20
N ALA A 51 42.43 -24.73 8.94
CA ALA A 51 42.05 -23.85 7.84
C ALA A 51 42.42 -24.43 6.46
N LYS A 52 43.63 -25.00 6.31
CA LYS A 52 44.04 -25.70 5.08
C LYS A 52 43.18 -26.95 4.85
N CYS A 53 42.88 -27.68 5.92
CA CYS A 53 41.97 -28.82 5.89
C CYS A 53 40.57 -28.41 5.39
N ALA A 54 40.00 -27.33 5.95
CA ALA A 54 38.71 -26.81 5.49
C ALA A 54 38.73 -26.37 4.02
N GLU A 55 39.82 -25.76 3.55
CA GLU A 55 39.99 -25.39 2.13
C GLU A 55 40.06 -26.61 1.21
N GLY A 56 40.79 -27.66 1.62
CA GLY A 56 40.82 -28.93 0.90
C GLY A 56 39.43 -29.57 0.82
N LEU A 57 38.68 -29.55 1.92
CA LEU A 57 37.32 -30.06 1.99
C LEU A 57 36.37 -29.28 1.07
N ILE A 58 36.48 -27.95 1.04
CA ILE A 58 35.73 -27.09 0.11
C ILE A 58 36.08 -27.43 -1.34
N SER A 59 37.35 -27.64 -1.67
CA SER A 59 37.80 -28.02 -3.01
C SER A 59 37.21 -29.36 -3.46
N ILE A 60 37.22 -30.35 -2.57
CA ILE A 60 36.65 -31.69 -2.83
C ILE A 60 35.13 -31.60 -3.05
N ILE A 61 34.41 -30.86 -2.20
CA ILE A 61 32.96 -30.67 -2.33
C ILE A 61 32.64 -29.89 -3.60
N SER A 62 33.45 -28.90 -3.96
CA SER A 62 33.34 -28.16 -5.23
C SER A 62 33.43 -29.09 -6.43
N ARG A 63 34.33 -30.07 -6.39
CA ARG A 63 34.51 -31.09 -7.45
C ARG A 63 33.34 -32.08 -7.51
N LYS A 64 32.78 -32.47 -6.36
CA LYS A 64 31.66 -33.42 -6.26
C LYS A 64 30.29 -32.77 -6.52
N GLY A 65 30.19 -31.45 -6.41
CA GLY A 65 28.97 -30.70 -6.65
C GLY A 65 27.94 -30.83 -5.54
N TYR A 66 26.67 -30.55 -5.88
CA TYR A 66 25.57 -30.52 -4.92
C TYR A 66 25.36 -31.82 -4.12
N PRO A 67 25.49 -33.03 -4.69
CA PRO A 67 25.38 -34.26 -3.91
C PRO A 67 26.42 -34.32 -2.78
N GLY A 68 27.65 -33.88 -3.03
CA GLY A 68 28.67 -33.85 -2.00
C GLY A 68 28.43 -32.80 -0.91
N PHE A 69 27.72 -31.72 -1.24
CA PHE A 69 27.28 -30.76 -0.23
C PHE A 69 26.12 -31.33 0.62
N GLN A 70 25.21 -32.09 0.03
CA GLN A 70 24.13 -32.74 0.78
C GLN A 70 24.69 -33.74 1.80
N ASP A 71 25.64 -34.58 1.38
CA ASP A 71 26.32 -35.54 2.26
C ASP A 71 27.12 -34.85 3.36
N LEU A 72 27.72 -33.68 3.06
CA LEU A 72 28.32 -32.81 4.07
C LEU A 72 27.28 -32.35 5.09
N CYS A 73 26.12 -31.84 4.65
CA CYS A 73 25.07 -31.37 5.55
C CYS A 73 24.57 -32.49 6.47
N LEU A 74 24.36 -33.70 5.95
CA LEU A 74 23.97 -34.87 6.75
C LEU A 74 25.04 -35.24 7.79
N SER A 75 26.31 -35.15 7.41
CA SER A 75 27.42 -35.40 8.33
C SER A 75 27.53 -34.31 9.40
N LEU A 76 27.29 -33.04 9.02
CA LEU A 76 27.26 -31.90 9.94
C LEU A 76 26.08 -31.98 10.91
N GLU A 77 24.93 -32.49 10.49
CA GLU A 77 23.76 -32.69 11.37
C GLU A 77 24.13 -33.58 12.58
N THR A 78 24.99 -34.58 12.36
CA THR A 78 25.42 -35.52 13.40
C THR A 78 26.52 -34.95 14.30
N ILE A 79 27.46 -34.18 13.74
CA ILE A 79 28.67 -33.73 14.48
C ILE A 79 28.49 -32.32 15.06
N CYS A 80 27.92 -31.40 14.29
CA CYS A 80 27.80 -29.99 14.64
C CYS A 80 26.53 -29.37 14.04
N PRO A 81 25.33 -29.70 14.58
CA PRO A 81 24.07 -29.18 14.07
C PRO A 81 23.98 -27.65 14.14
N HIS A 82 24.70 -27.01 15.08
CA HIS A 82 24.74 -25.56 15.19
C HIS A 82 25.35 -24.87 13.96
N LEU A 83 26.35 -25.50 13.34
CA LEU A 83 26.95 -24.98 12.11
C LEU A 83 25.96 -25.10 10.94
N LEU A 84 25.17 -26.17 10.91
CA LEU A 84 24.09 -26.34 9.94
C LEU A 84 22.99 -25.27 10.12
N THR A 85 22.60 -24.99 11.37
CA THR A 85 21.66 -23.89 11.66
C THR A 85 22.22 -22.55 11.18
N LYS A 86 23.51 -22.29 11.39
CA LYS A 86 24.15 -21.09 10.87
C LYS A 86 24.14 -21.03 9.35
N PHE A 87 24.42 -22.13 8.67
CA PHE A 87 24.32 -22.20 7.21
C PHE A 87 22.91 -21.86 6.73
N ALA A 88 21.88 -22.42 7.38
CA ALA A 88 20.49 -22.14 7.05
C ALA A 88 20.12 -20.67 7.27
N LEU A 89 20.57 -20.06 8.39
CA LEU A 89 20.37 -18.65 8.68
C LEU A 89 21.09 -17.74 7.68
N ASP A 90 22.31 -18.10 7.28
CA ASP A 90 23.08 -17.32 6.31
C ASP A 90 22.51 -17.42 4.89
N ILE A 91 21.95 -18.57 4.52
CA ILE A 91 21.20 -18.72 3.27
C ILE A 91 19.93 -17.86 3.30
N ALA A 92 19.20 -17.88 4.42
CA ALA A 92 17.99 -17.08 4.61
C ALA A 92 18.29 -15.57 4.64
N GLY A 93 19.37 -15.16 5.29
CA GLY A 93 19.81 -13.76 5.38
C GLY A 93 20.51 -13.25 4.13
N SER A 94 21.20 -14.11 3.38
CA SER A 94 21.83 -13.75 2.10
C SER A 94 20.81 -13.50 0.98
N ALA A 95 19.55 -13.88 1.16
CA ALA A 95 18.46 -13.48 0.26
C ALA A 95 18.20 -11.96 0.28
N GLU A 96 18.73 -11.22 1.25
CA GLU A 96 18.50 -9.78 1.41
C GLU A 96 19.60 -8.88 0.84
N LEU A 97 20.71 -9.43 0.34
CA LEU A 97 21.87 -8.64 -0.12
C LEU A 97 22.20 -8.86 -1.60
N ASP A 98 21.18 -8.86 -2.46
CA ASP A 98 21.40 -8.57 -3.88
C ASP A 98 21.19 -7.07 -4.12
N ASN A 99 22.31 -6.33 -4.18
CA ASN A 99 22.36 -4.86 -4.31
C ASN A 99 21.60 -4.31 -5.53
N GLY A 100 21.17 -5.16 -6.48
CA GLY A 100 20.31 -4.76 -7.61
C GLY A 100 18.83 -4.64 -7.25
N SER A 101 18.32 -5.47 -6.33
CA SER A 101 16.90 -5.52 -5.97
C SER A 101 16.51 -4.36 -5.02
N THR A 102 17.40 -4.00 -4.10
CA THR A 102 17.20 -2.94 -3.11
C THR A 102 17.04 -1.55 -3.72
N ASN A 103 17.72 -1.27 -4.84
CA ASN A 103 17.63 0.03 -5.52
C ASN A 103 16.26 0.26 -6.15
N ASN A 104 15.68 -0.76 -6.79
CA ASN A 104 14.35 -0.66 -7.38
C ASN A 104 13.27 -0.54 -6.31
N LEU A 105 13.39 -1.30 -5.21
CA LEU A 105 12.47 -1.19 -4.08
C LEU A 105 12.56 0.17 -3.38
N LYS A 106 13.78 0.70 -3.20
CA LYS A 106 14.03 2.03 -2.63
C LYS A 106 13.45 3.13 -3.51
N LEU A 107 13.61 3.03 -4.83
CA LEU A 107 13.01 3.95 -5.78
C LEU A 107 11.47 3.88 -5.75
N GLY A 108 10.90 2.67 -5.73
CA GLY A 108 9.46 2.46 -5.63
C GLY A 108 8.87 3.06 -4.34
N LEU A 109 9.54 2.88 -3.21
CA LEU A 109 9.15 3.49 -1.94
C LEU A 109 9.17 5.01 -2.01
N GLN A 110 10.21 5.61 -2.60
CA GLN A 110 10.31 7.06 -2.74
C GLN A 110 9.20 7.65 -3.62
N LEU A 111 8.87 6.97 -4.72
CA LEU A 111 7.77 7.37 -5.60
C LEU A 111 6.43 7.29 -4.89
N ALA A 112 6.17 6.20 -4.16
CA ALA A 112 4.92 6.03 -3.41
C ALA A 112 4.75 7.11 -2.32
N LEU A 113 5.82 7.47 -1.61
CA LEU A 113 5.79 8.57 -0.63
C LEU A 113 5.48 9.91 -1.29
N LYS A 114 6.12 10.20 -2.44
CA LYS A 114 5.89 11.44 -3.19
C LYS A 114 4.46 11.54 -3.71
N GLU A 115 3.91 10.42 -4.19
CA GLU A 115 2.53 10.35 -4.67
C GLU A 115 1.53 10.59 -3.53
N ARG A 116 1.70 9.91 -2.39
CA ARG A 116 0.90 10.13 -1.19
C ARG A 116 0.93 11.61 -0.77
N ASP A 117 2.10 12.23 -0.72
CA ASP A 117 2.23 13.63 -0.33
C ASP A 117 1.58 14.59 -1.34
N SER A 118 1.53 14.21 -2.62
CA SER A 118 0.78 14.94 -3.65
C SER A 118 -0.72 14.86 -3.43
N VAL A 119 -1.24 13.65 -3.19
CA VAL A 119 -2.67 13.41 -2.92
C VAL A 119 -3.13 14.14 -1.66
N LEU A 120 -2.30 14.18 -0.61
CA LEU A 120 -2.61 14.91 0.62
C LEU A 120 -2.77 16.43 0.37
N ARG A 121 -1.92 17.02 -0.48
CA ARG A 121 -2.05 18.43 -0.86
C ARG A 121 -3.31 18.70 -1.67
N GLU A 122 -3.61 17.83 -2.63
CA GLU A 122 -4.83 17.95 -3.45
C GLU A 122 -6.09 17.82 -2.61
N ASN A 123 -6.12 16.85 -1.70
CA ASN A 123 -7.25 16.67 -0.79
C ASN A 123 -7.45 17.88 0.12
N ALA A 124 -6.36 18.48 0.64
CA ALA A 124 -6.45 19.72 1.39
C ALA A 124 -7.07 20.87 0.58
N ALA A 125 -6.70 21.01 -0.70
CA ALA A 125 -7.29 22.01 -1.59
C ALA A 125 -8.78 21.71 -1.88
N ALA A 126 -9.14 20.45 -2.11
CA ALA A 126 -10.52 20.04 -2.33
C ALA A 126 -11.40 20.30 -1.08
N VAL A 127 -10.87 20.04 0.12
CA VAL A 127 -11.55 20.37 1.39
C VAL A 127 -11.77 21.87 1.50
N GLN A 128 -10.77 22.69 1.19
CA GLN A 128 -10.90 24.15 1.20
C GLN A 128 -11.97 24.65 0.22
N GLN A 129 -12.04 24.08 -0.99
CA GLN A 129 -13.07 24.41 -1.97
C GLN A 129 -14.47 24.00 -1.50
N ARG A 130 -14.60 22.83 -0.86
CA ARG A 130 -15.87 22.39 -0.27
C ARG A 130 -16.32 23.33 0.83
N GLU A 131 -15.40 23.76 1.71
CA GLU A 131 -15.72 24.70 2.77
C GLU A 131 -16.15 26.06 2.25
N SER A 132 -15.49 26.60 1.21
CA SER A 132 -15.88 27.88 0.62
C SER A 132 -17.28 27.81 -0.01
N ALA A 133 -17.60 26.72 -0.72
CA ALA A 133 -18.92 26.49 -1.29
C ALA A 133 -20.00 26.36 -0.21
N LEU A 134 -19.70 25.68 0.89
CA LEU A 134 -20.63 25.56 2.03
C LEU A 134 -20.93 26.91 2.67
N ARG A 135 -19.93 27.80 2.80
CA ARG A 135 -20.15 29.16 3.31
C ARG A 135 -21.07 29.97 2.40
N GLN A 136 -20.81 29.96 1.09
CA GLN A 136 -21.67 30.65 0.11
C GLN A 136 -23.10 30.11 0.12
N TYR A 137 -23.26 28.80 0.22
CA TYR A 137 -24.59 28.20 0.34
C TYR A 137 -25.32 28.66 1.61
N SER A 138 -24.62 28.74 2.74
CA SER A 138 -25.20 29.26 3.99
C SER A 138 -25.63 30.72 3.86
N GLU A 139 -24.83 31.55 3.21
CA GLU A 139 -25.16 32.96 2.94
C GLU A 139 -26.43 33.08 2.10
N MET A 140 -26.49 32.39 0.95
CA MET A 140 -27.68 32.38 0.10
C MET A 140 -28.92 31.84 0.83
N LYS A 141 -28.75 30.84 1.69
CA LYS A 141 -29.84 30.31 2.52
C LYS A 141 -30.37 31.39 3.47
N HIS A 142 -29.49 32.12 4.14
CA HIS A 142 -29.89 33.22 5.03
C HIS A 142 -30.59 34.37 4.28
N GLU A 143 -30.12 34.70 3.08
CA GLU A 143 -30.77 35.70 2.22
C GLU A 143 -32.17 35.25 1.80
N ARG A 144 -32.31 34.00 1.37
CA ARG A 144 -33.60 33.38 1.04
C ARG A 144 -34.55 33.42 2.23
N ASP A 145 -34.09 33.00 3.41
CA ASP A 145 -34.91 32.96 4.63
C ASP A 145 -35.34 34.38 5.05
N ARG A 146 -34.46 35.38 4.89
CA ARG A 146 -34.80 36.80 5.09
C ARG A 146 -35.85 37.28 4.10
N ALA A 147 -35.71 36.95 2.81
CA ALA A 147 -36.67 37.33 1.79
C ALA A 147 -38.06 36.71 2.04
N ILE A 148 -38.09 35.43 2.44
CA ILE A 148 -39.33 34.74 2.83
C ILE A 148 -39.98 35.43 4.02
N ALA A 149 -39.23 35.69 5.10
CA ALA A 149 -39.76 36.39 6.27
C ALA A 149 -40.32 37.79 5.92
N ASN A 150 -39.65 38.52 5.02
CA ASN A 150 -40.14 39.80 4.52
C ASN A 150 -41.47 39.65 3.77
N LEU A 151 -41.61 38.66 2.88
CA LEU A 151 -42.86 38.38 2.17
C LEU A 151 -43.98 37.96 3.13
N GLU A 152 -43.68 37.10 4.10
CA GLU A 152 -44.62 36.69 5.14
C GLU A 152 -45.12 37.88 5.97
N SER A 153 -44.25 38.85 6.25
CA SER A 153 -44.63 40.08 6.97
C SER A 153 -45.53 41.03 6.16
N LEU A 154 -45.48 40.94 4.82
CA LEU A 154 -46.28 41.74 3.89
C LEU A 154 -47.61 41.06 3.53
N SER A 155 -47.66 39.73 3.57
CA SER A 155 -48.87 38.92 3.32
C SER A 155 -50.12 39.39 4.10
N PRO A 156 -50.08 39.61 5.43
CA PRO A 156 -51.25 40.09 6.16
C PRO A 156 -51.61 41.56 5.90
N LYS A 157 -50.72 42.35 5.27
CA LYS A 157 -50.96 43.75 4.87
C LYS A 157 -51.64 43.82 3.51
N LEU A 158 -51.26 42.95 2.57
CA LEU A 158 -51.91 42.77 1.27
C LEU A 158 -53.31 42.17 1.39
N SER A 159 -53.51 41.24 2.33
CA SER A 159 -54.85 40.71 2.66
C SER A 159 -55.81 41.80 3.18
N ARG A 160 -55.31 42.77 3.94
CA ARG A 160 -56.12 43.92 4.40
C ARG A 160 -56.45 44.92 3.27
N TYR A 161 -55.54 45.15 2.34
CA TYR A 161 -55.77 46.04 1.20
C TYR A 161 -56.75 45.44 0.17
N THR A 162 -56.64 44.14 -0.11
CA THR A 162 -57.56 43.44 -1.03
C THR A 162 -58.96 43.31 -0.44
N ALA A 163 -59.08 43.09 0.86
CA ALA A 163 -60.37 43.17 1.56
C ALA A 163 -60.98 44.59 1.45
N PHE A 164 -60.19 45.65 1.63
CA PHE A 164 -60.69 47.03 1.55
C PHE A 164 -61.17 47.42 0.14
N CYS A 165 -60.48 46.98 -0.92
CA CYS A 165 -60.87 47.24 -2.31
C CYS A 165 -62.14 46.48 -2.73
N LEU A 166 -62.42 45.31 -2.16
CA LEU A 166 -63.64 44.55 -2.44
C LEU A 166 -64.90 45.16 -1.78
N PHE A 167 -64.76 45.93 -0.71
CA PHE A 167 -65.88 46.59 -0.02
C PHE A 167 -66.16 48.03 -0.48
N SER A 168 -65.28 48.65 -1.28
CA SER A 168 -65.35 50.10 -1.56
C SER A 168 -65.64 50.49 -3.02
N ASN A 169 -66.13 49.58 -3.87
CA ASN A 169 -66.61 49.98 -5.19
C ASN A 169 -68.12 50.31 -5.16
N PRO A 170 -68.53 51.59 -5.19
CA PRO A 170 -69.91 51.91 -5.50
C PRO A 170 -70.18 51.55 -6.96
N ILE A 171 -71.27 50.82 -7.19
CA ILE A 171 -71.83 50.55 -8.51
C ILE A 171 -72.13 51.90 -9.16
N VAL A 172 -71.35 52.30 -10.18
CA VAL A 172 -71.69 53.43 -11.05
C VAL A 172 -72.59 52.88 -12.15
N GLU A 173 -73.89 53.09 -11.97
CA GLU A 173 -74.93 52.78 -12.94
C GLU A 173 -74.87 53.82 -14.09
N ILE A 174 -74.22 53.46 -15.20
CA ILE A 174 -74.27 54.27 -16.42
C ILE A 174 -75.52 53.84 -17.20
N GLN A 175 -76.59 54.62 -17.07
CA GLN A 175 -77.67 54.61 -18.06
C GLN A 175 -77.12 55.14 -19.39
N SER A 176 -77.00 54.28 -20.39
CA SER A 176 -76.93 54.74 -21.78
C SER A 176 -77.65 53.79 -22.72
N SER A 177 -78.43 54.46 -23.56
CA SER A 177 -79.43 53.98 -24.50
C SER A 177 -78.83 53.12 -25.61
N ASN A 178 -79.60 52.09 -25.97
CA ASN A 178 -79.62 51.39 -27.24
C ASN A 178 -78.34 50.72 -27.78
N GLU A 179 -78.51 49.39 -27.89
CA GLU A 179 -77.90 48.45 -28.82
C GLU A 179 -76.47 47.93 -28.53
N LYS A 180 -76.44 46.60 -28.39
CA LYS A 180 -75.30 45.66 -28.40
C LYS A 180 -74.53 45.52 -27.09
N LYS A 181 -75.15 44.74 -26.19
CA LYS A 181 -74.51 44.02 -25.09
C LYS A 181 -73.39 43.12 -25.62
N MET A 182 -72.13 43.54 -25.50
CA MET A 182 -70.98 42.62 -25.53
C MET A 182 -70.42 42.56 -24.11
N PHE A 183 -70.92 41.61 -23.32
CA PHE A 183 -70.35 41.26 -22.04
C PHE A 183 -69.01 40.54 -22.30
N ILE A 184 -67.90 41.22 -22.06
CA ILE A 184 -66.59 40.56 -21.98
C ILE A 184 -66.33 40.28 -20.50
N LEU A 185 -66.73 39.09 -20.05
CA LEU A 185 -66.29 38.51 -18.79
C LEU A 185 -64.91 37.90 -19.01
N PHE A 186 -63.84 38.59 -18.61
CA PHE A 186 -62.56 37.93 -18.40
C PHE A 186 -62.59 37.24 -17.04
N TYR A 187 -63.02 35.97 -17.03
CA TYR A 187 -62.69 35.02 -15.98
C TYR A 187 -61.36 34.36 -16.39
N THR A 188 -60.27 34.66 -15.70
CA THR A 188 -59.09 33.79 -15.71
C THR A 188 -59.06 32.99 -14.42
N SER A 189 -59.25 31.69 -14.61
CA SER A 189 -59.49 30.67 -13.61
C SER A 189 -58.35 30.48 -12.62
N TYR A 190 -58.76 30.27 -11.38
CA TYR A 190 -58.06 29.57 -10.31
C TYR A 190 -57.36 28.30 -10.83
N VAL A 191 -56.06 28.15 -10.54
CA VAL A 191 -55.37 26.85 -10.53
C VAL A 191 -55.15 26.48 -9.08
N GLN A 192 -55.77 25.38 -8.65
CA GLN A 192 -55.64 24.82 -7.32
C GLN A 192 -55.45 23.30 -7.48
N THR A 193 -54.19 22.87 -7.40
CA THR A 193 -53.62 21.67 -6.74
C THR A 193 -52.19 21.49 -7.20
#